data_AF-A0A4Z1AB91-F1
#
_entry.id   AF-A0A4Z1AB91-F1
#
_cell.length_a   1.000
_cell.length_b   1.000
_cell.length_c   1.000
_cell.angle_alpha   90.00
_cell.angle_beta   90.00
_cell.angle_gamma   90.00
#
_symmetry.space_group_name_H-M   'P 1'
#
loop_
_entity.id
_entity.type
_entity.pdbx_description
1 polymer ?
#
loop_
_entity_poly.entity_id
_entity_poly.type
_entity_poly.pdbx_seq_one_letter_code
_entity_poly.pdbx_strand_id
1 'polypeptide(L)'
;MKKILLKYRHGFLLIFPLLLVIFSYREADTRFSYDLSRFFEKTDHSKEEEVIVSYLLQMESSNLSLRRKKEFARVIVRNSQKLQFPDKSMLGEYPPIPSLFFLAWAKTRTNLQPETPKGYGILALSEIFIREFELSSGVKINRDYDVKNDSIQFKMVLLKFKEYLAEGKSAKEAYEKIYGSNPNANEWETLIQNYKKVYEYVISENKP
;
A
#
# COMPACT_ATOMS: atom_id res chain seq x y z
N MET A 1 5.09 -53.62 35.77
CA MET A 1 5.20 -52.51 34.80
C MET A 1 4.14 -51.42 35.08
N LYS A 2 4.34 -50.54 36.07
CA LYS A 2 3.37 -49.47 36.42
C LYS A 2 4.02 -48.15 36.87
N LYS A 3 5.31 -47.93 36.58
CA LYS A 3 6.05 -46.71 36.99
C LYS A 3 6.45 -45.77 35.85
N ILE A 4 6.27 -46.16 34.59
CA ILE A 4 6.66 -45.34 33.43
C ILE A 4 5.52 -44.41 32.99
N LEU A 5 4.26 -44.73 33.30
CA LEU A 5 3.10 -43.96 32.85
C LEU A 5 2.91 -42.62 33.60
N LEU A 6 3.48 -42.44 34.79
CA LEU A 6 3.30 -41.22 35.59
C LEU A 6 4.22 -40.06 35.18
N LYS A 7 5.30 -40.32 34.42
CA LYS A 7 6.28 -39.28 34.04
C LYS A 7 5.80 -38.36 32.91
N TYR A 8 4.73 -38.75 32.20
CA TYR A 8 4.16 -37.99 31.07
C TYR A 8 2.87 -37.24 31.41
N ARG A 9 2.35 -37.38 32.64
CA ARG A 9 1.07 -36.77 33.05
C ARG A 9 1.10 -35.23 33.05
N HIS A 10 2.28 -34.63 33.17
CA HIS A 10 2.46 -33.17 33.20
C HIS A 10 3.04 -32.60 31.89
N GLY A 11 3.61 -33.44 31.02
CA GLY A 11 4.11 -33.00 29.70
C GLY A 11 2.98 -32.65 28.75
N PHE A 12 1.87 -33.40 28.79
CA PHE A 12 0.68 -33.13 27.99
C PHE A 12 -0.04 -31.82 28.38
N LEU A 13 0.10 -31.42 29.65
CA LEU A 13 -0.45 -30.17 30.17
C LEU A 13 0.21 -28.91 29.58
N LEU A 14 1.44 -29.01 29.07
CA LEU A 14 2.13 -27.92 28.36
C LEU A 14 1.92 -27.97 26.85
N ILE A 15 1.60 -29.15 26.30
CA ILE A 15 1.29 -29.30 24.88
C ILE A 15 0.00 -28.55 24.53
N PHE A 16 -1.02 -28.59 25.39
CA PHE A 16 -2.30 -27.93 25.11
C PHE A 16 -2.22 -26.39 25.04
N PRO A 17 -1.57 -25.68 25.99
CA PRO A 17 -1.30 -24.24 25.87
C PRO A 17 -0.40 -23.90 24.68
N LEU A 18 0.63 -24.71 24.40
CA LEU A 18 1.53 -24.47 23.27
C LEU A 18 0.81 -24.65 21.93
N LEU A 19 -0.04 -25.67 21.81
CA LEU A 19 -0.90 -25.88 20.66
C LEU A 19 -1.93 -24.77 20.56
N LEU A 20 -2.52 -24.29 21.66
CA LEU A 20 -3.40 -23.11 21.64
C LEU A 20 -2.66 -21.86 21.15
N VAL A 21 -1.41 -21.65 21.54
CA VAL A 21 -0.58 -20.54 21.04
C VAL A 21 -0.26 -20.70 19.55
N ILE A 22 0.08 -21.92 19.10
CA ILE A 22 0.35 -22.21 17.69
C ILE A 22 -0.93 -22.12 16.84
N PHE A 23 -2.06 -22.63 17.34
CA PHE A 23 -3.35 -22.58 16.67
C PHE A 23 -3.94 -21.19 16.69
N SER A 24 -3.76 -20.40 17.74
CA SER A 24 -4.16 -18.99 17.76
C SER A 24 -3.26 -18.13 16.87
N TYR A 25 -1.96 -18.43 16.76
CA TYR A 25 -1.08 -17.78 15.79
C TYR A 25 -1.48 -18.15 14.35
N ARG A 26 -1.77 -19.43 14.07
CA ARG A 26 -2.29 -19.86 12.76
C ARG A 26 -3.69 -19.33 12.48
N GLU A 27 -4.61 -19.32 13.45
CA GLU A 27 -5.95 -18.76 13.30
C GLU A 27 -5.95 -17.24 13.22
N ALA A 28 -4.99 -16.54 13.83
CA ALA A 28 -4.82 -15.11 13.58
C ALA A 28 -4.36 -14.86 12.13
N ASP A 29 -3.44 -15.68 11.61
CA ASP A 29 -3.02 -15.61 10.19
C ASP A 29 -4.11 -16.10 9.21
N THR A 30 -5.03 -16.99 9.61
CA THR A 30 -6.05 -17.58 8.71
C THR A 30 -7.48 -17.04 8.91
N ARG A 31 -7.83 -16.37 10.02
CA ARG A 31 -9.16 -15.77 10.23
C ARG A 31 -9.27 -14.34 9.72
N PHE A 32 -8.18 -13.67 9.39
CA PHE A 32 -8.23 -12.33 8.79
C PHE A 32 -8.68 -12.31 7.32
N SER A 33 -8.75 -13.48 6.65
CA SER A 33 -9.14 -13.56 5.23
C SER A 33 -10.62 -13.84 4.98
N TYR A 34 -11.40 -14.24 6.00
CA TYR A 34 -12.67 -14.90 5.69
C TYR A 34 -13.89 -13.98 5.53
N ASP A 35 -13.85 -12.69 5.95
CA ASP A 35 -15.00 -11.78 5.76
C ASP A 35 -14.74 -10.29 6.12
N LEU A 36 -14.11 -9.44 5.28
CA LEU A 36 -13.74 -8.06 5.75
C LEU A 36 -13.99 -6.87 4.80
N SER A 37 -15.18 -6.60 4.30
CA SER A 37 -16.46 -7.31 4.25
C SER A 37 -17.28 -6.43 3.28
N ARG A 38 -16.93 -6.48 1.99
CA ARG A 38 -17.19 -5.49 0.91
C ARG A 38 -16.38 -4.15 0.99
N PHE A 39 -15.05 -4.22 0.96
CA PHE A 39 -14.10 -3.14 0.56
C PHE A 39 -13.88 -1.90 1.45
N PHE A 40 -13.74 -2.09 2.77
CA PHE A 40 -13.42 -1.06 3.78
C PHE A 40 -14.62 -0.20 4.18
N GLU A 41 -15.49 -0.75 5.03
CA GLU A 41 -16.39 0.07 5.84
C GLU A 41 -15.58 1.11 6.63
N LYS A 42 -16.08 2.35 6.66
CA LYS A 42 -15.44 3.55 7.22
C LYS A 42 -14.88 3.28 8.63
N THR A 43 -13.63 2.82 8.78
CA THR A 43 -12.66 3.11 9.88
C THR A 43 -11.62 2.02 10.15
N ASP A 44 -11.71 0.81 9.60
CA ASP A 44 -10.77 -0.25 10.01
C ASP A 44 -9.43 -0.26 9.24
N HIS A 45 -8.59 0.73 9.55
CA HIS A 45 -7.27 0.92 8.95
C HIS A 45 -6.32 -0.25 9.18
N SER A 46 -6.50 -1.00 10.27
CA SER A 46 -5.67 -2.16 10.56
C SER A 46 -5.84 -3.26 9.52
N LYS A 47 -7.09 -3.53 9.12
CA LYS A 47 -7.43 -4.50 8.07
C LYS A 47 -6.91 -4.09 6.71
N GLU A 48 -7.03 -2.81 6.38
CA GLU A 48 -6.52 -2.25 5.13
C GLU A 48 -4.98 -2.37 5.03
N GLU A 49 -4.28 -2.11 6.13
CA GLU A 49 -2.83 -2.32 6.22
C GLU A 49 -2.48 -3.80 6.01
N GLU A 50 -3.20 -4.71 6.66
CA GLU A 50 -2.93 -6.16 6.57
C GLU A 50 -3.16 -6.73 5.17
N VAL A 51 -4.24 -6.32 4.50
CA VAL A 51 -4.51 -6.72 3.10
C VAL A 51 -3.40 -6.26 2.17
N ILE A 52 -2.94 -5.00 2.32
CA ILE A 52 -1.82 -4.49 1.53
C ILE A 52 -0.55 -5.29 1.84
N VAL A 53 -0.28 -5.63 3.10
CA VAL A 53 0.87 -6.46 3.48
C VAL A 53 0.77 -7.86 2.86
N SER A 54 -0.40 -8.50 2.90
CA SER A 54 -0.66 -9.80 2.28
C SER A 54 -0.37 -9.77 0.78
N TYR A 55 -0.92 -8.78 0.08
CA TYR A 55 -0.64 -8.57 -1.35
C TYR A 55 0.86 -8.43 -1.62
N LEU A 56 1.55 -7.58 -0.85
CA LEU A 56 2.99 -7.37 -0.99
C LEU A 56 3.81 -8.63 -0.69
N LEU A 57 3.31 -9.56 0.13
CA LEU A 57 3.97 -10.83 0.42
C LEU A 57 3.83 -11.82 -0.74
N GLN A 58 2.67 -11.86 -1.40
CA GLN A 58 2.44 -12.72 -2.56
C GLN A 58 3.14 -12.24 -3.83
N MET A 59 3.52 -10.96 -3.88
CA MET A 59 4.26 -10.42 -5.01
C MET A 59 5.71 -10.93 -5.05
N GLU A 60 5.97 -11.90 -5.92
CA GLU A 60 7.31 -12.46 -6.17
C GLU A 60 8.35 -11.41 -6.59
N SER A 61 7.92 -10.30 -7.18
CA SER A 61 8.81 -9.21 -7.64
C SER A 61 9.25 -8.24 -6.53
N SER A 62 8.70 -8.35 -5.32
CA SER A 62 8.97 -7.41 -4.23
C SER A 62 10.12 -7.90 -3.34
N ASN A 63 11.30 -7.31 -3.53
CA ASN A 63 12.49 -7.53 -2.68
C ASN A 63 12.44 -6.78 -1.33
N LEU A 64 11.30 -6.17 -0.98
CA LEU A 64 11.16 -5.45 0.28
C LEU A 64 11.15 -6.43 1.46
N SER A 65 11.84 -6.08 2.54
CA SER A 65 11.75 -6.84 3.80
C SER A 65 10.34 -6.78 4.38
N LEU A 66 9.94 -7.79 5.18
CA LEU A 66 8.64 -7.80 5.86
C LEU A 66 8.40 -6.51 6.68
N ARG A 67 9.42 -6.03 7.38
CA ARG A 67 9.36 -4.77 8.13
C ARG A 67 9.04 -3.59 7.21
N ARG A 68 9.70 -3.51 6.05
CA ARG A 68 9.47 -2.43 5.08
C ARG A 68 8.10 -2.53 4.43
N LYS A 69 7.62 -3.74 4.12
CA LYS A 69 6.25 -3.96 3.61
C LYS A 69 5.19 -3.44 4.59
N LYS A 70 5.33 -3.74 5.89
CA LYS A 70 4.44 -3.22 6.95
C LYS A 70 4.49 -1.70 7.09
N GLU A 71 5.68 -1.12 7.09
CA GLU A 71 5.85 0.34 7.16
C GLU A 71 5.21 1.04 5.94
N PHE A 72 5.46 0.50 4.75
CA PHE A 72 4.92 1.02 3.51
C PHE A 72 3.39 0.95 3.46
N ALA A 73 2.79 -0.18 3.86
CA ALA A 73 1.34 -0.33 3.97
C ALA A 73 0.73 0.73 4.90
N ARG A 74 1.30 0.93 6.08
CA ARG A 74 0.88 1.99 7.02
C ARG A 74 0.96 3.39 6.40
N VAL A 75 2.04 3.67 5.66
CA VAL A 75 2.20 4.95 4.96
C VAL A 75 1.11 5.14 3.91
N ILE A 76 0.81 4.12 3.10
CA ILE A 76 -0.25 4.16 2.10
C ILE A 76 -1.59 4.47 2.77
N VAL A 77 -2.01 3.65 3.74
CA VAL A 77 -3.32 3.79 4.40
C VAL A 77 -3.46 5.15 5.07
N ARG A 78 -2.42 5.60 5.79
CA ARG A 78 -2.48 6.89 6.48
C ARG A 78 -2.62 8.08 5.53
N ASN A 79 -1.94 8.05 4.38
CA ASN A 79 -2.01 9.17 3.44
C ASN A 79 -3.24 9.08 2.54
N SER A 80 -3.69 7.88 2.20
CA SER A 80 -4.85 7.65 1.34
C SER A 80 -6.15 8.16 1.97
N GLN A 81 -6.27 8.12 3.30
CA GLN A 81 -7.41 8.69 4.06
C GLN A 81 -7.72 10.15 3.70
N LYS A 82 -6.68 10.90 3.32
CA LYS A 82 -6.83 12.31 2.97
C LYS A 82 -7.23 12.48 1.52
N LEU A 83 -7.03 11.49 0.67
CA LEU A 83 -7.39 11.57 -0.74
C LEU A 83 -8.89 11.32 -0.91
N GLN A 84 -9.58 12.29 -1.51
CA GLN A 84 -10.96 12.17 -1.93
C GLN A 84 -10.99 12.35 -3.43
N PHE A 85 -11.57 11.38 -4.13
CA PHE A 85 -11.85 11.52 -5.54
C PHE A 85 -13.19 12.22 -5.75
N PRO A 86 -13.38 12.94 -6.87
CA PRO A 86 -14.68 13.52 -7.22
C PRO A 86 -15.79 12.45 -7.29
N ASP A 87 -17.03 12.85 -6.99
CA ASP A 87 -18.18 11.94 -7.03
C ASP A 87 -18.34 11.29 -8.41
N LYS A 88 -18.69 10.00 -8.44
CA LYS A 88 -18.84 9.16 -9.65
C LYS A 88 -17.57 8.97 -10.50
N SER A 89 -16.41 9.35 -10.00
CA SER A 89 -15.14 9.02 -10.65
C SER A 89 -14.93 7.50 -10.68
N MET A 90 -14.27 7.02 -11.74
CA MET A 90 -13.93 5.61 -11.95
C MET A 90 -12.46 5.51 -12.36
N LEU A 91 -11.79 4.45 -11.89
CA LEU A 91 -10.43 4.10 -12.29
C LEU A 91 -10.52 2.89 -13.24
N GLY A 92 -10.67 3.19 -14.54
CA GLY A 92 -11.09 2.20 -15.52
C GLY A 92 -12.55 1.83 -15.30
N GLU A 93 -12.82 0.56 -15.04
CA GLU A 93 -14.17 0.03 -14.79
C GLU A 93 -14.51 -0.11 -13.30
N TYR A 94 -13.59 0.29 -12.41
CA TYR A 94 -13.68 0.05 -10.97
C TYR A 94 -13.87 1.36 -10.19
N PRO A 95 -14.60 1.33 -9.06
CA PRO A 95 -14.68 2.47 -8.16
C PRO A 95 -13.29 2.79 -7.57
N PRO A 96 -12.96 4.06 -7.31
CA PRO A 96 -11.68 4.44 -6.76
C PRO A 96 -11.56 4.09 -5.27
N ILE A 97 -10.53 3.31 -4.93
CA ILE A 97 -10.11 3.05 -3.56
C ILE A 97 -8.74 3.72 -3.36
N PRO A 98 -8.67 4.81 -2.56
CA PRO A 98 -7.47 5.62 -2.43
C PRO A 98 -6.18 4.87 -2.08
N SER A 99 -6.24 3.90 -1.18
CA SER A 99 -5.07 3.10 -0.78
C SER A 99 -4.57 2.21 -1.90
N LEU A 100 -5.46 1.50 -2.57
CA LEU A 100 -5.12 0.65 -3.71
C LEU A 100 -4.61 1.49 -4.87
N PHE A 101 -5.14 2.70 -5.06
CA PHE A 101 -4.62 3.66 -6.04
C PHE A 101 -3.18 4.07 -5.71
N PHE A 102 -2.88 4.42 -4.46
CA PHE A 102 -1.50 4.74 -4.03
C PHE A 102 -0.54 3.56 -4.13
N LEU A 103 -1.02 2.35 -3.85
CA LEU A 103 -0.24 1.13 -4.04
C LEU A 103 0.06 0.89 -5.54
N ALA A 104 -0.95 0.99 -6.38
CA ALA A 104 -0.83 0.86 -7.84
C ALA A 104 0.10 1.95 -8.41
N TRP A 105 0.01 3.16 -7.90
CA TRP A 105 0.87 4.28 -8.27
C TRP A 105 2.35 3.94 -8.02
N ALA A 106 2.70 3.56 -6.79
CA ALA A 106 4.07 3.18 -6.46
C ALA A 106 4.56 1.96 -7.28
N LYS A 107 3.66 0.99 -7.52
CA LYS A 107 3.95 -0.16 -8.38
C LYS A 107 4.26 0.26 -9.81
N THR A 108 3.52 1.19 -10.38
CA THR A 108 3.73 1.69 -11.74
C THR A 108 5.05 2.44 -11.88
N ARG A 109 5.37 3.31 -10.91
CA ARG A 109 6.54 4.19 -11.00
C ARG A 109 7.85 3.45 -10.87
N THR A 110 7.93 2.57 -9.87
CA THR A 110 9.22 1.99 -9.46
C THR A 110 9.18 0.49 -9.27
N ASN A 111 8.05 -0.15 -9.57
CA ASN A 111 7.86 -1.55 -9.25
C ASN A 111 8.00 -1.84 -7.74
N LEU A 112 7.75 -0.84 -6.88
CA LEU A 112 7.98 -0.86 -5.43
C LEU A 112 9.47 -0.92 -5.00
N GLN A 113 10.39 -0.54 -5.90
CA GLN A 113 11.82 -0.46 -5.60
C GLN A 113 12.21 1.00 -5.37
N PRO A 114 12.65 1.38 -4.15
CA PRO A 114 12.88 2.80 -3.82
C PRO A 114 14.10 3.40 -4.55
N GLU A 115 15.01 2.55 -5.04
CA GLU A 115 16.20 2.96 -5.79
C GLU A 115 15.93 2.79 -7.27
N THR A 116 15.70 3.90 -7.97
CA THR A 116 15.52 3.88 -9.42
C THR A 116 16.32 5.02 -10.08
N PRO A 117 16.81 4.82 -11.31
CA PRO A 117 17.44 5.91 -12.06
C PRO A 117 16.42 6.97 -12.54
N LYS A 118 15.11 6.71 -12.38
CA LYS A 118 14.05 7.57 -12.91
C LYS A 118 13.74 8.78 -12.03
N GLY A 119 14.19 8.78 -10.78
CA GLY A 119 13.93 9.84 -9.82
C GLY A 119 14.07 9.37 -8.38
N TYR A 120 13.63 10.20 -7.44
CA TYR A 120 13.79 9.93 -6.02
C TYR A 120 12.69 9.04 -5.46
N GLY A 121 13.12 8.03 -4.70
CA GLY A 121 12.27 7.20 -3.87
C GLY A 121 11.30 6.31 -4.65
N ILE A 122 10.33 5.75 -3.93
CA ILE A 122 9.39 4.76 -4.46
C ILE A 122 8.36 5.34 -5.44
N LEU A 123 8.22 6.67 -5.50
CA LEU A 123 7.37 7.34 -6.50
C LEU A 123 8.16 7.87 -7.70
N ALA A 124 9.49 7.71 -7.71
CA ALA A 124 10.40 8.25 -8.73
C ALA A 124 10.08 9.70 -9.07
N LEU A 125 10.08 10.56 -8.04
CA LEU A 125 9.83 11.99 -8.19
C LEU A 125 11.02 12.67 -8.85
N SER A 126 10.77 13.58 -9.78
CA SER A 126 11.84 14.31 -10.46
C SER A 126 12.39 15.44 -9.59
N GLU A 127 13.64 15.86 -9.83
CA GLU A 127 14.19 17.06 -9.19
C GLU A 127 13.37 18.31 -9.51
N ILE A 128 12.80 18.38 -10.72
CA ILE A 128 11.93 19.48 -11.16
C ILE A 128 10.69 19.54 -10.25
N PHE A 129 10.00 18.42 -10.05
CA PHE A 129 8.84 18.34 -9.16
C PHE A 129 9.18 18.80 -7.74
N ILE A 130 10.31 18.35 -7.19
CA ILE A 130 10.72 18.71 -5.82
C ILE A 130 10.95 20.22 -5.73
N ARG A 131 11.66 20.81 -6.70
CA ARG A 131 11.92 22.26 -6.72
C ARG A 131 10.63 23.08 -6.83
N GLU A 132 9.71 22.68 -7.70
CA GLU A 132 8.41 23.33 -7.83
C GLU A 132 7.58 23.21 -6.54
N PHE A 133 7.64 22.04 -5.89
CA PHE A 133 7.02 21.83 -4.59
C PHE A 133 7.62 22.75 -3.52
N GLU A 134 8.95 22.84 -3.42
CA GLU A 134 9.61 23.74 -2.46
C GLU A 134 9.23 25.20 -2.67
N LEU A 135 9.23 25.67 -3.92
CA LEU A 135 8.87 27.04 -4.29
C LEU A 135 7.41 27.36 -3.92
N SER A 136 6.49 26.45 -4.18
CA SER A 136 5.06 26.67 -3.91
C SER A 136 4.67 26.44 -2.44
N SER A 137 5.38 25.60 -1.70
CA SER A 137 5.09 25.28 -0.29
C SER A 137 5.90 26.10 0.71
N GLY A 138 6.98 26.76 0.27
CA GLY A 138 7.89 27.50 1.15
C GLY A 138 8.71 26.60 2.09
N VAL A 139 8.84 25.31 1.76
CA VAL A 139 9.57 24.31 2.56
C VAL A 139 10.87 23.91 1.85
N LYS A 140 11.92 23.61 2.61
CA LYS A 140 13.14 22.96 2.09
C LYS A 140 13.08 21.45 2.30
N ILE A 141 13.37 20.69 1.26
CA ILE A 141 13.35 19.23 1.21
C ILE A 141 14.79 18.71 1.12
N ASN A 142 15.20 17.85 2.04
CA ASN A 142 16.53 17.25 2.02
C ASN A 142 16.59 16.09 1.00
N ARG A 143 17.49 16.19 0.01
CA ARG A 143 17.66 15.17 -1.06
C ARG A 143 18.30 13.87 -0.57
N ASP A 144 18.97 13.90 0.58
CA ASP A 144 19.61 12.71 1.14
C ASP A 144 18.65 11.88 1.98
N TYR A 145 17.65 12.52 2.59
CA TYR A 145 16.76 11.92 3.59
C TYR A 145 15.27 12.02 3.24
N ASP A 146 14.75 13.22 2.99
CA ASP A 146 13.30 13.45 2.89
C ASP A 146 12.72 12.80 1.63
N VAL A 147 13.46 12.88 0.53
CA VAL A 147 13.02 12.31 -0.75
C VAL A 147 13.03 10.77 -0.76
N LYS A 148 13.72 10.14 0.20
CA LYS A 148 13.74 8.67 0.38
C LYS A 148 12.68 8.20 1.38
N ASN A 149 12.05 9.12 2.11
CA ASN A 149 11.01 8.79 3.07
C ASN A 149 9.65 8.68 2.36
N ASP A 150 9.08 7.47 2.32
CA ASP A 150 7.79 7.23 1.65
C ASP A 150 6.68 8.13 2.21
N SER A 151 6.65 8.37 3.52
CA SER A 151 5.63 9.25 4.09
C SER A 151 5.75 10.69 3.61
N ILE A 152 6.96 11.19 3.37
CA ILE A 152 7.15 12.55 2.85
C ILE A 152 6.80 12.58 1.37
N GLN A 153 7.26 11.59 0.59
CA GLN A 153 6.91 11.45 -0.83
C GLN A 153 5.39 11.45 -1.06
N PHE A 154 4.65 10.58 -0.36
CA PHE A 154 3.20 10.51 -0.50
C PHE A 154 2.51 11.79 -0.03
N LYS A 155 3.03 12.49 0.99
CA LYS A 155 2.47 13.79 1.39
C LYS A 155 2.63 14.85 0.31
N MET A 156 3.82 14.97 -0.27
CA MET A 156 4.09 15.94 -1.35
C MET A 156 3.19 15.67 -2.55
N VAL A 157 3.14 14.41 -2.99
CA VAL A 157 2.30 13.97 -4.12
C VAL A 157 0.82 14.18 -3.81
N LEU A 158 0.34 13.78 -2.63
CA LEU A 158 -1.05 13.98 -2.24
C LEU A 158 -1.45 15.47 -2.28
N LEU A 159 -0.60 16.36 -1.78
CA LEU A 159 -0.89 17.80 -1.77
C LEU A 159 -1.02 18.35 -3.19
N LYS A 160 -0.06 18.04 -4.08
CA LYS A 160 -0.12 18.49 -5.47
C LYS A 160 -1.25 17.84 -6.27
N PHE A 161 -1.50 16.56 -6.03
CA PHE A 161 -2.61 15.86 -6.67
C PHE A 161 -3.95 16.51 -6.29
N LYS A 162 -4.15 16.82 -5.01
CA LYS A 162 -5.35 17.54 -4.54
C LYS A 162 -5.48 18.94 -5.14
N GLU A 163 -4.38 19.69 -5.20
CA GLU A 163 -4.35 21.01 -5.83
C GLU A 163 -4.85 20.91 -7.29
N TYR A 164 -4.35 19.92 -8.05
CA TYR A 164 -4.78 19.72 -9.43
C TYR A 164 -6.22 19.23 -9.58
N LEU A 165 -6.70 18.37 -8.68
CA LEU A 165 -8.12 18.00 -8.66
C LEU A 165 -9.02 19.21 -8.34
N ALA A 166 -8.59 20.07 -7.41
CA ALA A 166 -9.32 21.29 -7.05
C ALA A 166 -9.33 22.34 -8.18
N GLU A 167 -8.29 22.36 -9.03
CA GLU A 167 -8.26 23.12 -10.29
C GLU A 167 -9.21 22.54 -11.36
N GLY A 168 -9.95 21.46 -11.07
CA GLY A 168 -10.92 20.84 -11.99
C GLY A 168 -10.31 19.80 -12.94
N LYS A 169 -9.05 19.38 -12.74
CA LYS A 169 -8.45 18.32 -13.57
C LYS A 169 -9.00 16.95 -13.20
N SER A 170 -9.04 16.07 -14.20
CA SER A 170 -9.26 14.65 -13.99
C SER A 170 -8.10 14.00 -13.24
N ALA A 171 -8.33 12.81 -12.67
CA ALA A 171 -7.29 12.04 -11.98
C ALA A 171 -6.09 11.71 -12.91
N LYS A 172 -6.35 11.45 -14.20
CA LYS A 172 -5.32 11.21 -15.21
C LYS A 172 -4.45 12.44 -15.40
N GLU A 173 -5.07 13.59 -15.69
CA GLU A 173 -4.36 14.84 -15.90
C GLU A 173 -3.60 15.30 -14.65
N ALA A 174 -4.18 15.12 -13.46
CA ALA A 174 -3.51 15.41 -12.20
C ALA A 174 -2.29 14.51 -11.97
N TYR A 175 -2.40 13.22 -12.31
CA TYR A 175 -1.28 12.27 -12.25
C TYR A 175 -0.18 12.66 -13.24
N GLU A 176 -0.53 12.90 -14.51
CA GLU A 176 0.42 13.26 -15.55
C GLU A 176 1.14 14.57 -15.25
N LYS A 177 0.42 15.57 -14.71
CA LYS A 177 1.02 16.86 -14.34
C LYS A 177 2.08 16.75 -13.24
N ILE A 178 1.95 15.80 -12.31
CA ILE A 178 2.97 15.54 -11.28
C ILE A 178 4.29 15.07 -11.90
N TYR A 179 4.22 14.35 -13.01
CA TYR A 179 5.40 13.80 -13.69
C TYR A 179 5.84 14.62 -14.92
N GLY A 180 5.08 15.66 -15.27
CA GLY A 180 5.45 16.66 -16.26
C GLY A 180 5.70 16.05 -17.64
N SER A 181 6.90 16.28 -18.18
CA SER A 181 7.34 15.83 -19.52
C SER A 181 7.94 14.41 -19.54
N ASN A 182 7.93 13.70 -18.41
CA ASN A 182 8.50 12.35 -18.29
C ASN A 182 7.48 11.22 -18.02
N PRO A 183 6.23 11.25 -18.53
CA PRO A 183 5.39 10.06 -18.51
C PRO A 183 5.90 9.10 -19.59
N ASN A 184 6.14 7.85 -19.20
CA ASN A 184 6.28 6.80 -20.21
C ASN A 184 4.99 6.77 -21.04
N ALA A 185 5.10 6.50 -22.35
CA ALA A 185 3.91 6.22 -23.15
C ALA A 185 3.09 5.11 -22.46
N ASN A 186 1.79 5.32 -22.29
CA ASN A 186 0.85 4.40 -21.62
C ASN A 186 1.04 4.21 -20.11
N GLU A 187 1.68 5.15 -19.41
CA GLU A 187 1.90 5.02 -17.96
C GLU A 187 0.61 5.03 -17.15
N TRP A 188 -0.35 5.88 -17.52
CA TRP A 188 -1.67 5.91 -16.88
C TRP A 188 -2.40 4.57 -17.08
N GLU A 189 -2.40 4.05 -18.30
CA GLU A 189 -3.02 2.77 -18.63
C GLU A 189 -2.34 1.63 -17.84
N THR A 190 -1.02 1.69 -17.65
CA THR A 190 -0.27 0.76 -16.81
C THR A 190 -0.70 0.87 -15.34
N LEU A 191 -0.91 2.09 -14.83
CA LEU A 191 -1.46 2.31 -13.49
C LEU A 191 -2.83 1.70 -13.33
N ILE A 192 -3.74 1.90 -14.29
CA ILE A 192 -5.08 1.33 -14.24
C ILE A 192 -5.03 -0.21 -14.29
N GLN A 193 -4.11 -0.80 -15.07
CA GLN A 193 -3.92 -2.25 -15.08
C GLN A 193 -3.39 -2.77 -13.74
N ASN A 194 -2.43 -2.08 -13.13
CA ASN A 194 -1.94 -2.43 -11.80
C ASN A 194 -3.03 -2.28 -10.74
N TYR A 195 -3.82 -1.20 -10.82
CA TYR A 195 -4.96 -0.98 -9.95
C TYR A 195 -5.98 -2.11 -10.07
N LYS A 196 -6.36 -2.48 -11.30
CA LYS A 196 -7.24 -3.61 -11.58
C LYS A 196 -6.72 -4.90 -10.94
N LYS A 197 -5.45 -5.24 -11.12
CA LYS A 197 -4.85 -6.46 -10.54
C LYS A 197 -4.92 -6.47 -9.02
N VAL A 198 -4.60 -5.35 -8.37
CA VAL A 198 -4.70 -5.23 -6.91
C VAL A 198 -6.17 -5.33 -6.48
N TYR A 199 -7.07 -4.64 -7.17
CA TYR A 199 -8.49 -4.64 -6.86
C TYR A 199 -9.08 -6.06 -6.97
N GLU A 200 -8.81 -6.75 -8.07
CA GLU A 200 -9.22 -8.14 -8.30
C GLU A 200 -8.63 -9.10 -7.28
N TYR A 201 -7.36 -8.92 -6.88
CA TYR A 201 -6.76 -9.70 -5.81
C TYR A 201 -7.57 -9.58 -4.51
N VAL A 202 -7.87 -8.34 -4.10
CA VAL A 202 -8.67 -8.07 -2.90
C VAL A 202 -10.10 -8.62 -3.04
N ILE A 203 -10.69 -8.64 -4.25
CA ILE A 203 -12.00 -9.31 -4.46
C ILE A 203 -11.85 -10.83 -4.38
N SER A 204 -10.79 -11.40 -4.97
CA SER A 204 -10.63 -12.84 -5.12
C SER A 204 -10.37 -13.56 -3.80
N GLU A 205 -9.64 -12.92 -2.88
CA GLU A 205 -9.53 -13.40 -1.50
C GLU A 205 -10.86 -13.27 -0.71
N ASN A 206 -11.87 -12.57 -1.26
CA ASN A 206 -13.23 -12.45 -0.72
C ASN A 206 -14.25 -13.41 -1.37
N LYS A 207 -13.83 -14.38 -2.20
CA LYS A 207 -14.76 -15.40 -2.72
C LYS A 207 -14.95 -16.53 -1.66
N PRO A 208 -16.20 -16.93 -1.37
CA PRO A 208 -16.53 -17.92 -0.34
C PRO A 208 -15.98 -19.32 -0.66
#